data_AF-A0A6V8DDR4-F1
#
_entry.id   AF-A0A6V8DDR4-F1
#
_cell.length_a   1.000
_cell.length_b   1.000
_cell.length_c   1.000
_cell.angle_alpha   90.00
_cell.angle_beta   90.00
_cell.angle_gamma   90.00
#
_symmetry.space_group_name_H-M   'P 1'
#
loop_
_entity.id
_entity.type
_entity.pdbx_description
1 polymer ?
#
loop_
_entity_poly.entity_id
_entity_poly.type
_entity_poly.pdbx_seq_one_letter_code
_entity_poly.pdbx_strand_id
1 'polypeptide(L)'
;MARAPQVEFPGKKRQRVRMRGTKHANEDTAKRLRRNLDRLLEEPERALPSLAGSIRRGWRRDPIERTMKEIDQVVQRRGDTAWLKKRMMARRGDHIAKALAGSFHAAHDVEITTVGKYQNSAFGTGSYIRRGEGKQAYLASLQNHHNVTLRMLAWEEHARRGLHFFSWSEGFVCTGRATTPPEGWLEDVLERSRFSFSTTEVDGVAIHHTAGIDPDVVASDDHDVIGYIRLAFHHGPVVAIDLDAVGTAGEKDKAFVHHLAMSMLPPILPRLVDVEARWSPEGWPKDTPLPKACKEGMDTLLDAWQGLT
;
A
#
# COMPACT_ATOMS: atom_id res chain seq x y z
N MET A 1 24.57 -63.38 -4.02
CA MET A 1 25.55 -62.27 -3.91
C MET A 1 25.12 -61.39 -2.74
N ALA A 2 25.94 -61.27 -1.69
CA ALA A 2 25.65 -60.45 -0.52
C ALA A 2 25.90 -58.96 -0.82
N ARG A 3 24.97 -58.08 -0.40
CA ARG A 3 25.07 -56.63 -0.59
C ARG A 3 26.14 -56.07 0.35
N ALA A 4 27.10 -55.31 -0.19
CA ALA A 4 28.17 -54.72 0.59
C ALA A 4 27.62 -53.75 1.66
N PRO A 5 28.23 -53.67 2.86
CA PRO A 5 27.76 -52.83 3.95
C PRO A 5 27.93 -51.35 3.60
N GLN A 6 26.90 -50.55 3.89
CA GLN A 6 26.88 -49.12 3.67
C GLN A 6 27.71 -48.45 4.79
N VAL A 7 28.93 -48.04 4.47
CA VAL A 7 29.84 -47.40 5.43
C VAL A 7 29.47 -45.93 5.59
N GLU A 8 29.03 -45.53 6.79
CA GLU A 8 28.90 -44.12 7.17
C GLU A 8 30.24 -43.59 7.66
N PHE A 9 30.79 -42.62 6.93
CA PHE A 9 32.02 -41.93 7.34
C PHE A 9 31.72 -40.92 8.47
N PRO A 10 32.46 -40.96 9.59
CA PRO A 10 32.33 -39.97 10.65
C PRO A 10 32.81 -38.61 10.12
N GLY A 11 31.91 -37.62 10.04
CA GLY A 11 32.24 -36.26 9.60
C GLY A 11 31.24 -35.60 8.66
N LYS A 12 30.28 -36.32 8.08
CA LYS A 12 29.19 -35.70 7.30
C LYS A 12 28.11 -35.12 8.21
N LYS A 13 28.43 -34.03 8.93
CA LYS A 13 27.39 -33.11 9.41
C LYS A 13 26.60 -32.69 8.17
N ARG A 14 25.31 -33.03 8.09
CA ARG A 14 24.39 -32.52 7.07
C ARG A 14 24.54 -31.00 7.05
N GLN A 15 25.29 -30.47 6.09
CA GLN A 15 25.43 -29.04 5.92
C GLN A 15 24.03 -28.53 5.60
N ARG A 16 23.38 -27.87 6.57
CA ARG A 16 22.04 -27.31 6.40
C ARG A 16 22.13 -26.37 5.21
N VAL A 17 21.58 -26.81 4.07
CA VAL A 17 21.53 -26.01 2.84
C VAL A 17 20.74 -24.75 3.18
N ARG A 18 21.46 -23.66 3.42
CA ARG A 18 20.85 -22.38 3.76
C ARG A 18 20.27 -21.81 2.47
N MET A 19 18.96 -21.62 2.45
CA MET A 19 18.29 -21.06 1.30
C MET A 19 18.81 -19.63 1.06
N ARG A 20 19.36 -19.36 -0.14
CA ARG A 20 19.94 -18.05 -0.48
C ARG A 20 18.90 -16.94 -0.25
N GLY A 21 19.31 -15.87 0.43
CA GLY A 21 18.43 -14.75 0.79
C GLY A 21 17.64 -14.92 2.10
N THR A 22 17.99 -15.90 2.95
CA THR A 22 17.36 -16.10 4.26
C THR A 22 18.34 -15.90 5.43
N LYS A 23 17.81 -15.38 6.55
CA LYS A 23 18.51 -15.18 7.81
C LYS A 23 17.80 -15.88 8.95
N HIS A 24 18.52 -16.15 10.04
CA HIS A 24 17.88 -16.54 11.28
C HIS A 24 16.97 -15.41 11.77
N ALA A 25 15.76 -15.77 12.17
CA ALA A 25 14.86 -14.82 12.79
C ALA A 25 15.38 -14.49 14.19
N ASN A 26 15.38 -13.21 14.55
CA ASN A 26 15.44 -12.85 15.97
C ASN A 26 14.06 -13.09 16.60
N GLU A 27 14.02 -13.11 17.93
CA GLU A 27 12.82 -13.43 18.69
C GLU A 27 11.64 -12.51 18.33
N ASP A 28 11.87 -11.20 18.23
CA ASP A 28 10.83 -10.22 17.88
C ASP A 28 10.26 -10.44 16.48
N THR A 29 11.12 -10.73 15.49
CA THR A 29 10.67 -11.01 14.13
C THR A 29 9.86 -12.30 14.08
N ALA A 30 10.30 -13.34 14.80
CA ALA A 30 9.57 -14.60 14.89
C ALA A 30 8.18 -14.40 15.54
N LYS A 31 8.12 -13.72 16.70
CA LYS A 31 6.86 -13.40 17.40
C LYS A 31 5.91 -12.57 16.53
N ARG A 32 6.43 -11.55 15.85
CA ARG A 32 5.62 -10.72 14.93
C ARG A 32 5.09 -11.53 13.76
N LEU A 33 5.92 -12.34 13.11
CA LEU A 33 5.48 -13.18 11.98
C LEU A 33 4.47 -14.23 12.42
N ARG A 34 4.65 -14.86 13.57
CA ARG A 34 3.69 -15.81 14.14
C ARG A 34 2.31 -15.15 14.29
N ARG A 35 2.24 -14.01 14.98
CA ARG A 35 1.00 -13.22 15.13
C ARG A 35 0.36 -12.86 13.79
N ASN A 36 1.15 -12.43 12.82
CA ASN A 36 0.63 -12.08 11.50
C ASN A 36 0.07 -13.30 10.76
N LEU A 37 0.74 -14.46 10.86
CA LEU A 37 0.33 -15.70 10.21
C LEU A 37 -0.91 -16.32 10.88
N ASP A 38 -1.00 -16.27 12.21
CA ASP A 38 -2.21 -16.64 12.96
C ASP A 38 -3.39 -15.80 12.49
N ARG A 39 -3.22 -14.48 12.51
CA ARG A 39 -4.26 -13.56 12.07
C ARG A 39 -4.62 -13.72 10.60
N LEU A 40 -3.64 -14.02 9.73
CA LEU A 40 -3.91 -14.30 8.32
C LEU A 40 -4.74 -15.57 8.15
N LEU A 41 -4.49 -16.60 8.96
CA LEU A 41 -5.21 -17.86 8.92
C LEU A 41 -6.66 -17.71 9.40
N GLU A 42 -6.89 -16.85 10.39
CA GLU A 42 -8.21 -16.52 10.95
C GLU A 42 -9.00 -15.56 10.05
N GLU A 43 -8.34 -14.49 9.60
CA GLU A 43 -8.91 -13.37 8.84
C GLU A 43 -8.16 -13.15 7.48
N PRO A 44 -8.29 -14.07 6.50
CA PRO A 44 -7.60 -13.96 5.20
C PRO A 44 -7.85 -12.65 4.45
N GLU A 45 -9.04 -12.09 4.59
CA GLU A 45 -9.51 -10.86 3.95
C GLU A 45 -8.63 -9.65 4.28
N ARG A 46 -7.91 -9.63 5.40
CA ARG A 46 -6.98 -8.52 5.72
C ARG A 46 -5.84 -8.38 4.71
N ALA A 47 -5.49 -9.47 4.03
CA ALA A 47 -4.43 -9.50 3.03
C ALA A 47 -4.95 -9.37 1.59
N LEU A 48 -6.27 -9.34 1.40
CA LEU A 48 -6.93 -9.46 0.10
C LEU A 48 -7.85 -8.26 -0.14
N PRO A 49 -7.82 -7.66 -1.34
CA PRO A 49 -8.72 -6.58 -1.64
C PRO A 49 -10.14 -7.13 -1.85
N SER A 50 -11.14 -6.44 -1.31
CA SER A 50 -12.52 -6.61 -1.75
C SER A 50 -12.70 -5.96 -3.13
N LEU A 51 -13.64 -6.45 -3.92
CA LEU A 51 -13.91 -5.94 -5.27
C LEU A 51 -15.18 -5.09 -5.25
N ALA A 52 -15.06 -3.78 -5.51
CA ALA A 52 -16.17 -2.83 -5.36
C ALA A 52 -16.58 -2.12 -6.67
N GLY A 53 -16.00 -2.47 -7.82
CA GLY A 53 -16.26 -1.75 -9.07
C GLY A 53 -16.30 -2.61 -10.33
N SER A 54 -16.51 -1.97 -11.48
CA SER A 54 -16.47 -2.65 -12.78
C SER A 54 -15.04 -2.99 -13.16
N ILE A 55 -14.79 -4.29 -13.31
CA ILE A 55 -13.47 -4.84 -13.63
C ILE A 55 -13.39 -5.25 -15.11
N ARG A 56 -14.52 -5.58 -15.73
CA ARG A 56 -14.57 -6.14 -17.08
C ARG A 56 -14.20 -5.11 -18.14
N ARG A 57 -13.44 -5.57 -19.14
CA ARG A 57 -13.15 -4.80 -20.36
C ARG A 57 -14.02 -5.37 -21.49
N GLY A 58 -15.22 -4.83 -21.63
CA GLY A 58 -16.23 -5.36 -22.55
C GLY A 58 -16.63 -6.79 -22.17
N TRP A 59 -16.64 -7.69 -23.16
CA TRP A 59 -17.09 -9.09 -22.99
C TRP A 59 -16.05 -10.04 -22.38
N ARG A 60 -14.78 -9.61 -22.24
CA ARG A 60 -13.70 -10.47 -21.71
C ARG A 60 -13.62 -10.38 -20.19
N ARG A 61 -13.49 -11.54 -19.53
CA ARG A 61 -13.19 -11.61 -18.10
C ARG A 61 -11.83 -10.98 -17.82
N ASP A 62 -11.77 -10.15 -16.79
CA ASP A 62 -10.50 -9.58 -16.36
C ASP A 62 -9.65 -10.67 -15.64
N PRO A 63 -8.33 -10.71 -15.84
CA PRO A 63 -7.45 -11.64 -15.15
C PRO A 63 -7.62 -11.68 -13.62
N ILE A 64 -8.00 -10.58 -12.97
CA ILE A 64 -8.21 -10.56 -11.51
C ILE A 64 -9.37 -11.49 -11.09
N GLU A 65 -10.41 -11.67 -11.91
CA GLU A 65 -11.51 -12.60 -11.60
C GLU A 65 -10.98 -14.04 -11.44
N ARG A 66 -10.03 -14.43 -12.29
CA ARG A 66 -9.37 -15.74 -12.20
C ARG A 66 -8.48 -15.82 -10.98
N THR A 67 -7.70 -14.78 -10.71
CA THR A 67 -6.82 -14.71 -9.53
C THR A 67 -7.64 -14.86 -8.25
N MET A 68 -8.75 -14.13 -8.11
CA MET A 68 -9.64 -14.20 -6.95
C MET A 68 -10.28 -15.59 -6.81
N LYS A 69 -10.75 -16.20 -7.90
CA LYS A 69 -11.24 -17.59 -7.86
C LYS A 69 -10.18 -18.59 -7.38
N GLU A 70 -8.94 -18.44 -7.83
CA GLU A 70 -7.83 -19.29 -7.38
C GLU A 70 -7.44 -19.02 -5.92
N ILE A 71 -7.60 -17.79 -5.43
CA ILE A 71 -7.42 -17.39 -4.02
C ILE A 71 -8.52 -17.98 -3.14
N ASP A 72 -9.79 -17.91 -3.54
CA ASP A 72 -10.92 -18.45 -2.78
C ASP A 72 -10.74 -19.95 -2.49
N GLN A 73 -10.27 -20.71 -3.50
CA GLN A 73 -9.94 -22.13 -3.32
C GLN A 73 -8.86 -22.36 -2.26
N VAL A 74 -7.89 -21.46 -2.17
CA VAL A 74 -6.80 -21.52 -1.18
C VAL A 74 -7.34 -21.16 0.21
N VAL A 75 -8.17 -20.13 0.32
CA VAL A 75 -8.81 -19.70 1.58
C VAL A 75 -9.72 -20.79 2.15
N GLN A 76 -10.52 -21.44 1.31
CA GLN A 76 -11.40 -22.55 1.71
C GLN A 76 -10.62 -23.77 2.23
N ARG A 77 -9.36 -23.93 1.82
CA ARG A 77 -8.49 -25.07 2.19
C ARG A 77 -7.32 -24.65 3.06
N ARG A 78 -7.41 -23.51 3.74
CA ARG A 78 -6.32 -22.94 4.57
C ARG A 78 -5.88 -23.83 5.74
N GLY A 79 -6.71 -24.79 6.17
CA GLY A 79 -6.36 -25.80 7.17
C GLY A 79 -5.77 -27.10 6.62
N ASP A 80 -5.88 -27.36 5.32
CA ASP A 80 -5.42 -28.61 4.70
C ASP A 80 -3.95 -28.51 4.29
N THR A 81 -3.05 -28.80 5.23
CA THR A 81 -1.59 -28.68 5.02
C THR A 81 -1.07 -29.55 3.86
N ALA A 82 -1.64 -30.74 3.66
CA ALA A 82 -1.25 -31.64 2.58
C ALA A 82 -1.63 -31.06 1.21
N TRP A 83 -2.82 -30.48 1.09
CA TRP A 83 -3.25 -29.78 -0.12
C TRP A 83 -2.45 -28.49 -0.35
N LEU A 84 -2.25 -27.67 0.68
CA LEU A 84 -1.47 -26.43 0.59
C LEU A 84 -0.05 -26.70 0.11
N LYS A 85 0.59 -27.76 0.61
CA LYS A 85 1.93 -28.19 0.18
C LYS A 85 1.99 -28.48 -1.33
N LYS A 86 0.98 -29.15 -1.88
CA LYS A 86 0.88 -29.38 -3.33
C LYS A 86 0.61 -28.08 -4.08
N ARG A 87 -0.32 -27.26 -3.57
CA ARG A 87 -0.76 -26.02 -4.22
C ARG A 87 0.37 -24.99 -4.34
N MET A 88 1.16 -24.79 -3.28
CA MET A 88 2.26 -23.83 -3.27
C MET A 88 3.43 -24.23 -4.20
N MET A 89 3.55 -25.52 -4.52
CA MET A 89 4.59 -26.09 -5.40
C MET A 89 4.10 -26.35 -6.84
N ALA A 90 2.84 -26.04 -7.16
CA ALA A 90 2.28 -26.36 -8.46
C ALA A 90 2.98 -25.59 -9.59
N ARG A 91 3.42 -26.28 -10.65
CA ARG A 91 4.12 -25.65 -11.79
C ARG A 91 3.29 -24.58 -12.51
N ARG A 92 1.96 -24.69 -12.48
CA ARG A 92 1.00 -23.75 -13.06
C ARG A 92 0.12 -23.15 -11.97
N GLY A 93 -0.53 -22.04 -12.29
CA GLY A 93 -1.49 -21.35 -11.43
C GLY A 93 -1.05 -19.92 -11.12
N ASP A 94 -1.96 -19.18 -10.52
CA ASP A 94 -1.75 -17.80 -10.10
C ASP A 94 -0.67 -17.69 -9.02
N HIS A 95 0.24 -16.72 -9.18
CA HIS A 95 1.38 -16.55 -8.29
C HIS A 95 1.00 -15.98 -6.93
N ILE A 96 -0.06 -15.17 -6.84
CA ILE A 96 -0.60 -14.65 -5.58
C ILE A 96 -1.24 -15.81 -4.82
N ALA A 97 -2.05 -16.63 -5.49
CA ALA A 97 -2.66 -17.83 -4.88
C ALA A 97 -1.60 -18.85 -4.40
N LYS A 98 -0.53 -19.06 -5.17
CA LYS A 98 0.61 -19.90 -4.72
C LYS A 98 1.31 -19.32 -3.49
N ALA A 99 1.51 -18.00 -3.45
CA ALA A 99 2.12 -17.33 -2.30
C ALA A 99 1.21 -17.41 -1.06
N LEU A 100 -0.09 -17.21 -1.21
CA LEU A 100 -1.07 -17.36 -0.14
C LEU A 100 -1.08 -18.79 0.42
N ALA A 101 -1.03 -19.80 -0.46
CA ALA A 101 -0.94 -21.20 -0.03
C ALA A 101 0.35 -21.48 0.76
N GLY A 102 1.47 -20.87 0.35
CA GLY A 102 2.73 -20.93 1.09
C GLY A 102 2.65 -20.24 2.46
N SER A 103 1.97 -19.10 2.54
CA SER A 103 1.75 -18.38 3.81
C SER A 103 0.85 -19.17 4.76
N PHE A 104 -0.28 -19.74 4.30
CA PHE A 104 -1.10 -20.61 5.14
C PHE A 104 -0.35 -21.85 5.58
N HIS A 105 0.41 -22.49 4.69
CA HIS A 105 1.25 -23.62 5.09
C HIS A 105 2.27 -23.21 6.16
N ALA A 106 2.87 -22.02 6.04
CA ALA A 106 3.80 -21.51 7.04
C ALA A 106 3.10 -21.22 8.39
N ALA A 107 1.81 -20.86 8.36
CA ALA A 107 1.03 -20.65 9.57
C ALA A 107 0.85 -21.93 10.40
N HIS A 108 1.03 -23.11 9.83
CA HIS A 108 0.99 -24.39 10.57
C HIS A 108 2.35 -24.83 11.11
N ASP A 109 3.43 -24.06 10.87
CA ASP A 109 4.75 -24.36 11.44
C ASP A 109 4.76 -24.06 12.95
N VAL A 110 5.32 -24.98 13.76
CA VAL A 110 5.47 -24.82 15.21
C VAL A 110 6.49 -23.73 15.57
N GLU A 111 7.57 -23.61 14.79
CA GLU A 111 8.65 -22.66 15.04
C GLU A 111 9.06 -21.88 13.80
N ILE A 112 9.35 -20.58 13.98
CA ILE A 112 9.85 -19.69 12.93
C ILE A 112 11.34 -19.43 13.16
N THR A 113 12.20 -20.23 12.52
CA THR A 113 13.65 -20.15 12.71
C THR A 113 14.38 -19.36 11.62
N THR A 114 13.81 -19.31 10.41
CA THR A 114 14.45 -18.78 9.21
C THR A 114 13.49 -17.91 8.41
N VAL A 115 13.92 -16.69 8.09
CA VAL A 115 13.09 -15.68 7.41
C VAL A 115 13.86 -15.04 6.25
N GLY A 116 13.15 -14.67 5.20
CA GLY A 116 13.62 -13.73 4.19
C GLY A 116 13.48 -12.29 4.68
N LYS A 117 14.20 -11.37 4.02
CA LYS A 117 13.97 -9.93 4.12
C LYS A 117 13.60 -9.43 2.73
N TYR A 118 12.46 -8.77 2.62
CA TYR A 118 12.04 -8.03 1.44
C TYR A 118 12.21 -6.54 1.72
N GLN A 119 12.67 -5.80 0.72
CA GLN A 119 12.88 -4.37 0.79
C GLN A 119 12.55 -3.77 -0.58
N ASN A 120 11.72 -2.75 -0.58
CA ASN A 120 11.34 -1.95 -1.73
C ASN A 120 11.29 -0.48 -1.29
N SER A 121 11.76 0.43 -2.12
CA SER A 121 11.80 1.87 -1.80
C SER A 121 10.40 2.47 -1.65
N ALA A 122 9.44 2.01 -2.45
CA ALA A 122 8.05 2.47 -2.43
C ALA A 122 7.21 1.70 -1.39
N PHE A 123 7.33 0.37 -1.37
CA PHE A 123 6.47 -0.48 -0.52
C PHE A 123 7.01 -0.77 0.88
N GLY A 124 8.18 -0.23 1.20
CA GLY A 124 8.83 -0.43 2.49
C GLY A 124 9.50 -1.81 2.63
N THR A 125 9.66 -2.25 3.87
CA THR A 125 10.38 -3.49 4.18
C THR A 125 9.55 -4.45 5.03
N GLY A 126 9.81 -5.75 4.85
CA GLY A 126 9.12 -6.79 5.60
C GLY A 126 9.94 -8.07 5.65
N SER A 127 10.00 -8.70 6.82
CA SER A 127 10.45 -10.08 6.91
C SER A 127 9.30 -11.01 6.54
N TYR A 128 9.62 -12.19 6.02
CA TYR A 128 8.61 -13.17 5.61
C TYR A 128 9.20 -14.58 5.65
N ILE A 129 8.36 -15.59 5.80
CA ILE A 129 8.73 -16.99 5.70
C ILE A 129 8.67 -17.41 4.24
N ARG A 130 9.78 -17.95 3.74
CA ARG A 130 9.84 -18.47 2.37
C ARG A 130 9.29 -19.89 2.34
N ARG A 131 8.08 -20.06 1.80
CA ARG A 131 7.43 -21.36 1.55
C ARG A 131 6.91 -21.43 0.12
N GLY A 132 7.14 -22.58 -0.53
CA GLY A 132 6.68 -22.85 -1.88
C GLY A 132 7.41 -22.04 -2.97
N GLU A 133 6.76 -21.95 -4.13
CA GLU A 133 7.25 -21.24 -5.32
C GLU A 133 6.49 -19.91 -5.57
N GLY A 134 5.83 -19.36 -4.55
CA GLY A 134 5.28 -18.01 -4.61
C GLY A 134 6.39 -16.98 -4.82
N LYS A 135 6.09 -15.88 -5.52
CA LYS A 135 7.06 -14.78 -5.67
C LYS A 135 7.38 -14.20 -4.28
N GLN A 136 8.65 -13.88 -4.03
CA GLN A 136 9.10 -13.35 -2.72
C GLN A 136 8.36 -12.07 -2.32
N ALA A 137 8.14 -11.17 -3.27
CA ALA A 137 7.35 -9.96 -3.10
C ALA A 137 5.93 -10.28 -2.59
N TYR A 138 5.28 -11.30 -3.15
CA TYR A 138 3.90 -11.65 -2.79
C TYR A 138 3.82 -12.33 -1.43
N LEU A 139 4.81 -13.15 -1.07
CA LEU A 139 4.92 -13.69 0.29
C LEU A 139 5.12 -12.57 1.31
N ALA A 140 6.00 -11.60 1.03
CA ALA A 140 6.21 -10.45 1.89
C ALA A 140 4.95 -9.60 2.05
N SER A 141 4.23 -9.38 0.94
CA SER A 141 2.97 -8.65 0.90
C SER A 141 1.89 -9.30 1.77
N LEU A 142 1.61 -10.59 1.54
CA LEU A 142 0.52 -11.32 2.22
C LEU A 142 0.82 -11.57 3.71
N GLN A 143 2.07 -11.84 4.09
CA GLN A 143 2.45 -12.11 5.49
C GLN A 143 2.65 -10.85 6.33
N ASN A 144 2.68 -9.67 5.69
CA ASN A 144 2.74 -8.38 6.38
C ASN A 144 1.47 -7.57 6.08
N HIS A 145 0.30 -8.21 6.11
CA HIS A 145 -1.01 -7.60 5.81
C HIS A 145 -1.39 -6.42 6.71
N HIS A 146 -0.78 -6.29 7.88
CA HIS A 146 -0.91 -5.11 8.75
C HIS A 146 -0.26 -3.84 8.17
N ASN A 147 0.69 -3.99 7.24
CA ASN A 147 1.33 -2.86 6.59
C ASN A 147 0.52 -2.48 5.34
N VAL A 148 -0.21 -1.36 5.44
CA VAL A 148 -1.16 -0.87 4.44
C VAL A 148 -0.52 -0.66 3.06
N THR A 149 0.75 -0.26 3.00
CA THR A 149 1.47 -0.10 1.74
C THR A 149 1.95 -1.46 1.23
N LEU A 150 2.68 -2.23 2.05
CA LEU A 150 3.32 -3.48 1.63
C LEU A 150 2.32 -4.55 1.18
N ARG A 151 1.11 -4.60 1.76
CA ARG A 151 0.08 -5.57 1.37
C ARG A 151 -0.50 -5.35 -0.04
N MET A 152 -0.31 -4.16 -0.61
CA MET A 152 -0.69 -3.89 -2.00
C MET A 152 0.28 -4.48 -3.02
N LEU A 153 1.53 -4.76 -2.63
CA LEU A 153 2.59 -5.21 -3.52
C LEU A 153 2.23 -6.46 -4.34
N ALA A 154 1.40 -7.37 -3.79
CA ALA A 154 0.91 -8.53 -4.54
C ALA A 154 0.11 -8.15 -5.81
N TRP A 155 -0.47 -6.95 -5.85
CA TRP A 155 -1.46 -6.50 -6.81
C TRP A 155 -0.91 -5.55 -7.88
N GLU A 156 0.39 -5.21 -7.84
CA GLU A 156 1.03 -4.31 -8.81
C GLU A 156 0.83 -4.74 -10.27
N GLU A 157 0.84 -6.04 -10.55
CA GLU A 157 0.66 -6.54 -11.92
C GLU A 157 -0.77 -6.28 -12.43
N HIS A 158 -1.77 -6.37 -11.55
CA HIS A 158 -3.14 -6.01 -11.86
C HIS A 158 -3.29 -4.49 -12.00
N ALA A 159 -2.62 -3.71 -11.14
CA ALA A 159 -2.63 -2.26 -11.23
C ALA A 159 -2.03 -1.75 -12.56
N ARG A 160 -0.93 -2.37 -13.02
CA ARG A 160 -0.33 -2.08 -14.33
C ARG A 160 -1.28 -2.36 -15.50
N ARG A 161 -2.31 -3.21 -15.31
CA ARG A 161 -3.36 -3.49 -16.31
C ARG A 161 -4.56 -2.52 -16.21
N GLY A 162 -4.44 -1.49 -15.39
CA GLY A 162 -5.39 -0.39 -15.24
C GLY A 162 -6.45 -0.61 -14.16
N LEU A 163 -6.19 -1.49 -13.20
CA LEU A 163 -7.02 -1.59 -11.99
C LEU A 163 -6.49 -0.63 -10.90
N HIS A 164 -7.40 -0.11 -10.08
CA HIS A 164 -7.08 0.76 -8.96
C HIS A 164 -7.32 0.04 -7.64
N PHE A 165 -6.38 0.20 -6.72
CA PHE A 165 -6.45 -0.38 -5.38
C PHE A 165 -6.21 0.71 -4.34
N PHE A 166 -6.92 0.64 -3.22
CA PHE A 166 -6.85 1.60 -2.12
C PHE A 166 -6.74 0.84 -0.81
N SER A 167 -5.85 1.28 0.07
CA SER A 167 -5.44 0.51 1.24
C SER A 167 -5.24 1.40 2.45
N TRP A 168 -6.02 1.15 3.51
CA TRP A 168 -6.04 1.90 4.76
C TRP A 168 -6.19 0.98 5.99
N SER A 169 -6.19 1.51 7.21
CA SER A 169 -6.21 0.68 8.43
C SER A 169 -7.35 -0.34 8.45
N GLU A 170 -8.57 0.11 8.12
CA GLU A 170 -9.80 -0.67 8.20
C GLU A 170 -10.20 -1.37 6.90
N GLY A 171 -9.53 -1.11 5.77
CA GLY A 171 -9.96 -1.68 4.49
C GLY A 171 -8.91 -1.77 3.41
N PHE A 172 -9.12 -2.72 2.50
CA PHE A 172 -8.34 -2.90 1.28
C PHE A 172 -9.30 -3.20 0.14
N VAL A 173 -9.36 -2.32 -0.86
CA VAL A 173 -10.39 -2.39 -1.91
C VAL A 173 -9.75 -2.23 -3.29
N CYS A 174 -10.25 -2.99 -4.25
CA CYS A 174 -10.08 -2.79 -5.67
C CYS A 174 -11.36 -2.19 -6.26
N THR A 175 -11.29 -0.94 -6.73
CA THR A 175 -12.42 -0.22 -7.35
C THR A 175 -12.54 -0.53 -8.84
N GLY A 176 -11.81 -1.54 -9.33
CA GLY A 176 -11.74 -1.87 -10.74
C GLY A 176 -11.05 -0.74 -11.51
N ARG A 177 -11.71 -0.20 -12.53
CA ARG A 177 -11.14 0.89 -13.36
C ARG A 177 -11.47 2.29 -12.86
N ALA A 178 -12.33 2.43 -11.85
CA ALA A 178 -12.68 3.72 -11.27
C ALA A 178 -11.51 4.27 -10.43
N THR A 179 -11.22 5.56 -10.59
CA THR A 179 -10.20 6.28 -9.80
C THR A 179 -10.75 6.82 -8.48
N THR A 180 -12.07 6.80 -8.29
CA THR A 180 -12.73 7.20 -7.05
C THR A 180 -12.31 6.28 -5.90
N PRO A 181 -11.70 6.81 -4.82
CA PRO A 181 -11.36 6.04 -3.64
C PRO A 181 -12.62 5.55 -2.91
N PRO A 182 -12.52 4.44 -2.15
CA PRO A 182 -13.59 4.03 -1.26
C PRO A 182 -13.71 4.95 -0.04
N GLU A 183 -14.89 4.95 0.57
CA GLU A 183 -15.17 5.66 1.83
C GLU A 183 -14.19 5.23 2.94
N GLY A 184 -13.77 6.21 3.75
CA GLY A 184 -12.84 6.00 4.87
C GLY A 184 -11.37 6.00 4.47
N TRP A 185 -11.03 5.91 3.18
CA TRP A 185 -9.62 5.93 2.75
C TRP A 185 -8.98 7.32 2.97
N LEU A 186 -9.67 8.40 2.59
CA LEU A 186 -9.11 9.74 2.70
C LEU A 186 -8.93 10.13 4.17
N GLU A 187 -9.95 9.90 4.99
CA GLU A 187 -9.97 10.22 6.41
C GLU A 187 -8.82 9.53 7.15
N ASP A 188 -8.59 8.25 6.88
CA ASP A 188 -7.50 7.49 7.48
C ASP A 188 -6.11 7.95 6.98
N VAL A 189 -5.99 8.37 5.71
CA VAL A 189 -4.74 8.96 5.22
C VAL A 189 -4.45 10.30 5.91
N LEU A 190 -5.48 11.12 6.11
CA LEU A 190 -5.38 12.41 6.82
C LEU A 190 -5.05 12.21 8.30
N GLU A 191 -5.68 11.24 8.97
CA GLU A 191 -5.43 10.90 10.38
C GLU A 191 -4.00 10.43 10.63
N ARG A 192 -3.42 9.66 9.70
CA ARG A 192 -2.02 9.23 9.77
C ARG A 192 -1.02 10.28 9.31
N SER A 193 -1.49 11.42 8.82
CA SER A 193 -0.61 12.49 8.39
C SER A 193 0.05 13.16 9.60
N ARG A 194 1.10 13.94 9.36
CA ARG A 194 1.71 14.80 10.39
C ARG A 194 0.86 16.03 10.72
N PHE A 195 -0.12 16.33 9.87
CA PHE A 195 -0.98 17.49 10.01
C PHE A 195 -2.23 17.12 10.80
N SER A 196 -2.70 18.05 11.62
CA SER A 196 -4.00 17.91 12.26
C SER A 196 -5.05 18.60 11.38
N PHE A 197 -6.03 17.83 10.91
CA PHE A 197 -7.10 18.32 10.05
C PHE A 197 -8.40 18.47 10.84
N SER A 198 -9.11 19.57 10.58
CA SER A 198 -10.53 19.73 10.89
C SER A 198 -11.34 19.59 9.60
N THR A 199 -12.58 19.12 9.70
CA THR A 199 -13.46 18.98 8.53
C THR A 199 -14.65 19.92 8.68
N THR A 200 -14.87 20.76 7.67
CA THR A 200 -16.00 21.67 7.58
C THR A 200 -16.71 21.43 6.25
N GLU A 201 -18.04 21.40 6.26
CA GLU A 201 -18.83 21.29 5.04
C GLU A 201 -19.26 22.68 4.58
N VAL A 202 -18.89 23.05 3.35
CA VAL A 202 -19.25 24.33 2.72
C VAL A 202 -19.90 24.01 1.38
N ASP A 203 -21.13 24.47 1.17
CA ASP A 203 -21.91 24.22 -0.05
C ASP A 203 -21.98 22.74 -0.50
N GLY A 204 -22.02 21.81 0.47
CA GLY A 204 -22.07 20.37 0.20
C GLY A 204 -20.72 19.74 -0.17
N VAL A 205 -19.62 20.49 -0.05
CA VAL A 205 -18.25 20.02 -0.25
C VAL A 205 -17.57 19.85 1.09
N ALA A 206 -17.01 18.67 1.35
CA ALA A 206 -16.18 18.42 2.52
C ALA A 206 -14.80 19.07 2.34
N ILE A 207 -14.46 19.99 3.24
CA ILE A 207 -13.18 20.69 3.27
C ILE A 207 -12.42 20.25 4.50
N HIS A 208 -11.31 19.54 4.29
CA HIS A 208 -10.37 19.17 5.34
C HIS A 208 -9.24 20.20 5.38
N HIS A 209 -9.08 20.90 6.49
CA HIS A 209 -8.13 22.01 6.58
C HIS A 209 -7.31 21.96 7.86
N THR A 210 -6.06 22.43 7.79
CA THR A 210 -5.24 22.68 8.97
C THR A 210 -5.70 23.94 9.71
N ALA A 211 -5.23 24.11 10.96
CA ALA A 211 -5.48 25.33 11.71
C ALA A 211 -4.94 26.57 10.96
N GLY A 212 -5.65 27.70 11.07
CA GLY A 212 -5.30 28.96 10.41
C GLY A 212 -5.98 29.20 9.06
N ILE A 213 -6.54 28.15 8.45
CA ILE A 213 -7.25 28.26 7.16
C ILE A 213 -8.74 28.47 7.39
N ASP A 214 -9.29 29.47 6.70
CA ASP A 214 -10.73 29.67 6.55
C ASP A 214 -11.28 28.72 5.45
N PRO A 215 -12.20 27.79 5.79
CA PRO A 215 -12.76 26.86 4.82
C PRO A 215 -13.57 27.56 3.71
N ASP A 216 -14.18 28.73 3.95
CA ASP A 216 -14.96 29.44 2.94
C ASP A 216 -14.06 30.00 1.81
N VAL A 217 -12.83 30.41 2.17
CA VAL A 217 -11.79 30.83 1.22
C VAL A 217 -11.37 29.64 0.34
N VAL A 218 -11.20 28.46 0.94
CA VAL A 218 -10.84 27.22 0.21
C VAL A 218 -11.96 26.76 -0.73
N ALA A 219 -13.21 26.87 -0.27
CA ALA A 219 -14.40 26.51 -1.05
C ALA A 219 -14.52 27.37 -2.32
N SER A 220 -14.27 28.67 -2.17
CA SER A 220 -14.33 29.67 -3.23
C SER A 220 -13.10 29.67 -4.14
N ASP A 221 -12.10 28.83 -3.84
CA ASP A 221 -10.79 28.79 -4.51
C ASP A 221 -10.07 30.16 -4.49
N ASP A 222 -10.29 30.93 -3.42
CA ASP A 222 -9.73 32.25 -3.22
C ASP A 222 -8.30 32.17 -2.64
N HIS A 223 -7.56 33.28 -2.76
CA HIS A 223 -6.21 33.39 -2.23
C HIS A 223 -6.23 33.74 -0.73
N ASP A 224 -5.18 33.32 -0.03
CA ASP A 224 -4.89 33.71 1.34
C ASP A 224 -3.52 34.42 1.44
N VAL A 225 -3.36 35.29 2.44
CA VAL A 225 -2.13 36.10 2.63
C VAL A 225 -0.95 35.24 3.10
N ILE A 226 -1.19 34.26 3.97
CA ILE A 226 -0.20 33.25 4.38
C ILE A 226 -0.08 32.22 3.26
N GLY A 227 -1.23 31.86 2.69
CA GLY A 227 -1.36 30.93 1.58
C GLY A 227 -1.42 29.48 2.03
N TYR A 228 -1.93 28.63 1.14
CA TYR A 228 -2.18 27.23 1.43
C TYR A 228 -1.94 26.35 0.19
N ILE A 229 -1.62 25.09 0.43
CA ILE A 229 -1.66 24.04 -0.59
C ILE A 229 -3.08 23.49 -0.64
N ARG A 230 -3.69 23.53 -1.82
CA ARG A 230 -5.02 23.00 -2.12
C ARG A 230 -4.90 21.69 -2.89
N LEU A 231 -5.53 20.65 -2.37
CA LEU A 231 -5.65 19.33 -2.97
C LEU A 231 -7.12 19.08 -3.29
N ALA A 232 -7.53 19.32 -4.53
CA ALA A 232 -8.90 19.13 -4.99
C ALA A 232 -9.07 17.71 -5.55
N PHE A 233 -9.73 16.84 -4.80
CA PHE A 233 -9.95 15.48 -5.26
C PHE A 233 -11.05 15.46 -6.33
N HIS A 234 -10.81 14.72 -7.41
CA HIS A 234 -11.74 14.61 -8.54
C HIS A 234 -13.11 14.01 -8.17
N HIS A 235 -13.22 13.41 -6.99
CA HIS A 235 -14.47 12.85 -6.45
C HIS A 235 -15.22 13.78 -5.49
N GLY A 236 -14.74 15.01 -5.24
CA GLY A 236 -15.44 16.04 -4.49
C GLY A 236 -14.62 16.73 -3.39
N PRO A 237 -14.10 16.00 -2.39
CA PRO A 237 -13.47 16.61 -1.22
C PRO A 237 -12.25 17.47 -1.55
N VAL A 238 -12.01 18.49 -0.72
CA VAL A 238 -10.84 19.36 -0.83
C VAL A 238 -10.03 19.27 0.46
N VAL A 239 -8.72 19.12 0.33
CA VAL A 239 -7.78 19.18 1.46
C VAL A 239 -6.94 20.45 1.33
N ALA A 240 -6.87 21.26 2.38
CA ALA A 240 -6.09 22.48 2.44
C ALA A 240 -5.06 22.42 3.57
N ILE A 241 -3.80 22.73 3.23
CA ILE A 241 -2.67 22.69 4.17
C ILE A 241 -2.00 24.05 4.18
N ASP A 242 -1.91 24.65 5.36
CA ASP A 242 -1.32 25.97 5.55
C ASP A 242 0.18 25.95 5.19
N LEU A 243 0.66 26.97 4.46
CA LEU A 243 2.05 27.00 3.99
C LEU A 243 3.06 27.10 5.15
N ASP A 244 2.73 27.75 6.26
CA ASP A 244 3.59 27.78 7.44
C ASP A 244 3.67 26.38 8.08
N ALA A 245 2.56 25.63 8.09
CA ALA A 245 2.56 24.24 8.54
C ALA A 245 3.45 23.34 7.66
N VAL A 246 3.58 23.66 6.36
CA VAL A 246 4.47 22.93 5.45
C VAL A 246 5.95 23.13 5.81
N GLY A 247 6.35 24.37 6.13
CA GLY A 247 7.74 24.77 6.40
C GLY A 247 8.37 24.20 7.69
N THR A 248 7.58 23.61 8.58
CA THR A 248 8.03 23.09 9.89
C THR A 248 8.56 21.65 9.86
N ALA A 249 8.68 21.02 8.69
CA ALA A 249 9.02 19.58 8.58
C ALA A 249 10.50 19.26 8.86
N GLY A 250 10.77 18.18 9.62
CA GLY A 250 12.10 17.58 9.73
C GLY A 250 12.36 16.49 8.66
N GLU A 251 13.62 16.05 8.49
CA GLU A 251 14.01 14.99 7.52
C GLU A 251 13.26 13.65 7.69
N LYS A 252 12.71 13.38 8.88
CA LYS A 252 11.98 12.16 9.20
C LYS A 252 10.50 12.21 8.81
N ASP A 253 9.98 13.39 8.47
CA ASP A 253 8.54 13.67 8.29
C ASP A 253 8.12 13.68 6.82
N LYS A 254 8.76 12.81 6.00
CA LYS A 254 8.67 12.82 4.53
C LYS A 254 7.22 12.94 4.02
N ALA A 255 7.09 13.83 3.03
CA ALA A 255 5.89 14.43 2.45
C ALA A 255 4.60 13.61 2.56
N PHE A 256 3.58 14.22 3.14
CA PHE A 256 2.18 13.76 3.12
C PHE A 256 1.75 13.21 1.74
N VAL A 257 2.18 13.87 0.66
CA VAL A 257 1.99 13.45 -0.74
C VAL A 257 2.49 12.03 -1.00
N HIS A 258 3.67 11.67 -0.48
CA HIS A 258 4.22 10.32 -0.62
C HIS A 258 3.35 9.30 0.12
N HIS A 259 2.91 9.59 1.34
CA HIS A 259 2.03 8.70 2.09
C HIS A 259 0.68 8.49 1.40
N LEU A 260 0.09 9.57 0.87
CA LEU A 260 -1.13 9.53 0.06
C LEU A 260 -0.92 8.63 -1.16
N ALA A 261 0.14 8.85 -1.95
CA ALA A 261 0.44 8.05 -3.13
C ALA A 261 0.68 6.56 -2.81
N MET A 262 1.39 6.28 -1.70
CA MET A 262 1.72 4.92 -1.27
C MET A 262 0.56 4.17 -0.59
N SER A 263 -0.59 4.81 -0.41
CA SER A 263 -1.82 4.17 0.07
C SER A 263 -2.74 3.69 -1.06
N MET A 264 -2.32 3.88 -2.33
CA MET A 264 -3.05 3.44 -3.52
C MET A 264 -2.15 2.77 -4.59
N LEU A 265 -2.77 2.04 -5.51
CA LEU A 265 -2.16 1.56 -6.74
C LEU A 265 -3.04 1.90 -7.96
N PRO A 266 -2.45 2.24 -9.12
CA PRO A 266 -1.08 2.72 -9.26
C PRO A 266 -0.88 4.03 -8.46
N PRO A 267 0.33 4.32 -7.95
CA PRO A 267 0.59 5.49 -7.12
C PRO A 267 0.74 6.77 -7.98
N ILE A 268 -0.31 7.14 -8.71
CA ILE A 268 -0.32 8.26 -9.65
C ILE A 268 -1.37 9.27 -9.16
N LEU A 269 -0.94 10.19 -8.30
CA LEU A 269 -1.83 11.18 -7.68
C LEU A 269 -2.58 12.08 -8.67
N PRO A 270 -2.01 12.53 -9.80
CA PRO A 270 -2.74 13.35 -10.77
C PRO A 270 -3.99 12.68 -11.39
N ARG A 271 -4.23 11.39 -11.13
CA ARG A 271 -5.47 10.70 -11.54
C ARG A 271 -6.60 10.84 -10.53
N LEU A 272 -6.30 11.40 -9.37
CA LEU A 272 -7.17 11.44 -8.21
C LEU A 272 -7.38 12.85 -7.68
N VAL A 273 -6.34 13.68 -7.77
CA VAL A 273 -6.29 14.98 -7.10
C VAL A 273 -5.49 15.97 -7.94
N ASP A 274 -6.01 17.19 -8.03
CA ASP A 274 -5.30 18.36 -8.53
C ASP A 274 -4.65 19.08 -7.34
N VAL A 275 -3.35 19.36 -7.44
CA VAL A 275 -2.56 19.97 -6.36
C VAL A 275 -2.09 21.34 -6.81
N GLU A 276 -2.49 22.38 -6.09
CA GLU A 276 -2.18 23.76 -6.41
C GLU A 276 -1.81 24.52 -5.13
N ALA A 277 -1.04 25.60 -5.26
CA ALA A 277 -0.79 26.53 -4.16
C ALA A 277 -1.62 27.79 -4.39
N ARG A 278 -2.19 28.31 -3.32
CA ARG A 278 -3.02 29.52 -3.31
C ARG A 278 -2.38 30.51 -2.37
N TRP A 279 -1.93 31.63 -2.91
CA TRP A 279 -1.30 32.71 -2.16
C TRP A 279 -1.44 34.02 -2.93
N SER A 280 -1.65 35.13 -2.22
CA SER A 280 -1.49 36.47 -2.80
C SER A 280 -1.09 37.47 -1.72
N PRO A 281 -0.30 38.52 -2.04
CA PRO A 281 -0.01 39.58 -1.09
C PRO A 281 -1.29 40.22 -0.54
N GLU A 282 -1.23 40.69 0.71
CA GLU A 282 -2.32 41.47 1.28
C GLU A 282 -2.65 42.68 0.41
N GLY A 283 -3.93 42.89 0.12
CA GLY A 283 -4.41 43.98 -0.74
C GLY A 283 -4.21 43.75 -2.25
N TRP A 284 -3.73 42.58 -2.67
CA TRP A 284 -3.63 42.26 -4.10
C TRP A 284 -5.02 42.14 -4.76
N PRO A 285 -5.29 42.78 -5.91
CA PRO A 285 -6.61 42.72 -6.53
C PRO A 285 -6.94 41.31 -7.04
N LYS A 286 -8.13 40.79 -6.71
CA LYS A 286 -8.58 39.45 -7.11
C LYS A 286 -8.52 39.21 -8.62
N ASP A 287 -8.87 40.22 -9.42
CA ASP A 287 -8.91 40.11 -10.89
C ASP A 287 -7.54 40.31 -11.56
N THR A 288 -6.49 40.60 -10.78
CA THR A 288 -5.14 40.79 -11.32
C THR A 288 -4.31 39.53 -11.12
N PRO A 289 -3.84 38.87 -12.20
CA PRO A 289 -2.99 37.70 -12.04
C PRO A 289 -1.66 38.07 -11.38
N LEU A 290 -1.15 37.20 -10.52
CA LEU A 290 0.20 37.34 -9.97
C LEU A 290 1.26 37.39 -11.10
N PRO A 291 2.36 38.13 -10.89
CA PRO A 291 3.50 38.12 -11.80
C PRO A 291 3.98 36.70 -12.09
N LYS A 292 4.41 36.45 -13.34
CA LYS A 292 4.85 35.11 -13.78
C LYS A 292 5.92 34.50 -12.87
N ALA A 293 6.89 35.30 -12.42
CA ALA A 293 7.95 34.86 -11.51
C ALA A 293 7.42 34.34 -10.16
N CYS A 294 6.32 34.91 -9.64
CA CYS A 294 5.69 34.42 -8.41
C CYS A 294 5.04 33.05 -8.63
N LYS A 295 4.34 32.87 -9.76
CA LYS A 295 3.72 31.58 -10.12
C LYS A 295 4.78 30.49 -10.29
N GLU A 296 5.85 30.77 -11.03
CA GLU A 296 6.97 29.84 -11.20
C GLU A 296 7.65 29.49 -9.86
N GLY A 297 7.75 30.45 -8.94
CA GLY A 297 8.24 30.21 -7.58
C GLY A 297 7.33 29.29 -6.77
N MET A 298 6.01 29.47 -6.87
CA MET A 298 5.03 28.59 -6.22
C MET A 298 5.04 27.18 -6.81
N ASP A 299 5.14 27.05 -8.13
CA ASP A 299 5.26 25.75 -8.80
C ASP A 299 6.53 25.02 -8.35
N THR A 300 7.65 25.73 -8.24
CA THR A 300 8.91 25.18 -7.73
C THR A 300 8.78 24.68 -6.28
N LEU A 301 8.07 25.44 -5.43
CA LEU A 301 7.80 25.04 -4.04
C LEU A 301 6.93 23.78 -3.97
N LEU A 302 5.90 23.70 -4.82
CA LEU A 302 5.03 22.53 -4.93
C LEU A 302 5.79 21.30 -5.41
N ASP A 303 6.61 21.43 -6.44
CA ASP A 303 7.42 20.33 -6.97
C ASP A 303 8.38 19.78 -5.90
N ALA A 304 9.04 20.67 -5.15
CA ALA A 304 9.89 20.29 -4.03
C ALA A 304 9.10 19.58 -2.92
N TRP A 305 7.89 20.07 -2.59
CA TRP A 305 7.03 19.46 -1.59
C TRP A 305 6.50 18.09 -2.00
N GLN A 306 6.18 17.91 -3.28
CA GLN A 306 5.76 16.63 -3.84
C GLN A 306 6.92 15.62 -3.99
N GLY A 307 8.18 16.09 -3.85
CA GLY A 307 9.38 15.28 -4.05
C GLY A 307 9.68 15.00 -5.52
N LEU A 308 9.31 15.93 -6.41
CA LEU A 308 9.57 15.88 -7.85
C LEU A 308 10.90 16.53 -8.27
N THR A 309 11.65 17.10 -7.32
CA THR A 309 12.99 17.69 -7.51
C THR A 309 14.10 16.92 -6.79
#